data_AF-A0A101PQL0-F1
#
_entry.id   AF-A0A101PQL0-F1
#
_cell.length_a   1.000
_cell.length_b   1.000
_cell.length_c   1.000
_cell.angle_alpha   90.00
_cell.angle_beta   90.00
_cell.angle_gamma   90.00
#
_symmetry.space_group_name_H-M   'P 1'
#
loop_
_entity.id
_entity.type
_entity.pdbx_description
1 polymer ?
#
loop_
_entity_poly.entity_id
_entity_poly.type
_entity_poly.pdbx_seq_one_letter_code
_entity_poly.pdbx_strand_id
1 'polypeptide(L)'
;MDWVDQGLCRAQPDRMFAEGAAQNEAKAVCAACPVRLDCLAYALDHREEYGVWGAMTERERRALLRRRPAVTSWAEIFRAAAAHPDPAPVAARRGVAPAVDRDASRAGDRTPYRPVPARGRRPGTAPAGLDR
;
A
#
# COMPACT_ATOMS: atom_id res chain seq x y z
N MET A 1 22.44 11.61 22.06
CA MET A 1 21.32 11.59 21.10
C MET A 1 21.93 12.05 19.80
N ASP A 2 22.13 11.18 18.81
CA ASP A 2 22.47 11.70 17.47
C ASP A 2 21.99 10.78 16.36
N TRP A 3 20.67 10.74 16.19
CA TRP A 3 20.09 10.12 15.01
C TRP A 3 20.40 10.95 13.75
N VAL A 4 20.65 12.26 13.90
CA VAL A 4 20.95 13.16 12.79
C VAL A 4 22.29 12.76 12.14
N ASP A 5 23.28 12.39 12.94
CA ASP A 5 24.58 11.87 12.49
C ASP A 5 24.49 10.58 11.68
N GLN A 6 23.43 9.79 11.85
CA GLN A 6 23.18 8.56 11.08
C GLN A 6 22.43 8.82 9.77
N GLY A 7 22.13 10.09 9.46
CA GLY A 7 21.43 10.49 8.25
C GLY A 7 22.27 10.28 6.98
N LEU A 8 21.82 9.42 6.07
CA LEU A 8 22.48 9.21 4.76
C LEU A 8 22.53 10.50 3.91
N CYS A 9 21.56 11.40 4.09
CA CYS A 9 21.50 12.66 3.36
C CYS A 9 22.62 13.64 3.70
N ARG A 10 23.38 13.42 4.78
CA ARG A 10 24.52 14.27 5.17
C ARG A 10 25.61 14.36 4.10
N ALA A 11 25.75 13.33 3.27
CA ALA A 11 26.70 13.36 2.16
C ALA A 11 26.30 14.36 1.07
N GLN A 12 25.02 14.73 0.97
CA GLN A 12 24.46 15.57 -0.09
C GLN A 12 23.31 16.44 0.45
N PRO A 13 23.60 17.40 1.35
CA PRO A 13 22.57 18.19 2.04
C PRO A 13 21.74 19.05 1.08
N ASP A 14 22.36 19.64 0.05
CA ASP A 14 21.69 20.52 -0.91
C ASP A 14 20.58 19.80 -1.67
N ARG A 15 20.73 18.49 -1.91
CA ARG A 15 19.68 17.69 -2.57
C ARG A 15 18.39 17.66 -1.77
N MET A 16 18.45 17.79 -0.44
CA MET A 16 17.24 17.75 0.39
C MET A 16 16.36 18.97 0.18
N PHE A 17 16.90 20.07 -0.34
CA PHE A 17 16.18 21.30 -0.63
C PHE A 17 15.87 21.46 -2.13
N ALA A 18 16.01 20.38 -2.92
CA ALA A 18 15.67 20.39 -4.34
C ALA A 18 14.18 20.65 -4.58
N GLU A 19 13.85 21.13 -5.78
CA GLU A 19 12.48 21.43 -6.20
C GLU A 19 11.99 20.49 -7.31
N GLY A 20 10.67 20.46 -7.50
CA GLY A 20 10.04 19.72 -8.60
C GLY A 20 10.42 18.24 -8.64
N ALA A 21 10.77 17.75 -9.83
CA ALA A 21 11.07 16.33 -10.05
C ALA A 21 12.33 15.85 -9.31
N ALA A 22 13.30 16.74 -9.02
CA ALA A 22 14.53 16.40 -8.33
C ALA A 22 14.30 15.97 -6.86
N GLN A 23 13.15 16.33 -6.28
CA GLN A 23 12.73 15.83 -4.97
C GLN A 23 12.60 14.30 -4.93
N ASN A 24 12.35 13.64 -6.06
CA ASN A 24 12.25 12.18 -6.13
C ASN A 24 13.60 11.52 -5.81
N GLU A 25 14.71 12.11 -6.25
CA GLU A 25 16.05 11.61 -5.94
C GLU A 25 16.37 11.75 -4.46
N ALA A 26 16.04 12.91 -3.88
CA ALA A 26 16.20 13.15 -2.45
C ALA A 26 15.35 12.17 -1.61
N LYS A 27 14.10 11.92 -2.03
CA LYS A 27 13.22 10.92 -1.41
C LYS A 27 13.82 9.52 -1.46
N ALA A 28 14.44 9.13 -2.57
CA ALA A 28 15.08 7.82 -2.70
C ALA A 28 16.23 7.65 -1.68
N VAL A 29 17.06 8.68 -1.50
CA VAL A 29 18.13 8.69 -0.47
C VAL A 29 17.52 8.56 0.93
N CYS A 30 16.52 9.38 1.26
CA CYS A 30 15.87 9.30 2.57
C CYS A 30 15.13 7.97 2.80
N ALA A 31 14.63 7.32 1.75
CA ALA A 31 13.88 6.08 1.86
C ALA A 31 14.74 4.93 2.40
N ALA A 32 16.04 4.92 2.07
CA ALA A 32 17.01 3.94 2.55
C ALA A 32 17.64 4.30 3.91
N CYS A 33 17.32 5.47 4.46
CA CYS A 33 17.96 5.98 5.68
C CYS A 33 17.47 5.21 6.92
N PRO A 34 18.37 4.73 7.81
CA PRO A 34 17.98 3.97 9.00
C PRO A 34 17.15 4.82 9.99
N VAL A 35 17.41 6.12 10.04
CA VAL A 35 16.73 7.08 10.93
C VAL A 35 15.54 7.78 10.26
N ARG A 36 14.99 7.20 9.19
CA ARG A 36 13.91 7.81 8.38
C ARG A 36 12.69 8.19 9.22
N LEU A 37 12.30 7.34 10.17
CA LEU A 37 11.12 7.59 11.01
C LEU A 37 11.36 8.69 12.04
N ASP A 38 12.52 8.70 12.70
CA ASP A 38 12.90 9.76 13.64
C ASP A 38 12.98 11.12 12.93
N CYS A 39 13.59 11.13 11.73
CA CYS A 39 13.65 12.31 10.86
C CYS A 39 12.25 12.81 10.46
N LEU A 40 11.34 11.91 10.09
CA LEU A 40 9.98 12.28 9.73
C LEU A 40 9.20 12.81 10.93
N ALA A 41 9.31 12.16 12.10
CA ALA A 41 8.66 12.60 13.33
C ALA A 41 9.08 14.02 13.68
N TYR A 42 10.40 14.27 13.69
CA TYR A 42 10.95 15.58 13.98
C TYR A 42 10.35 16.64 13.04
N ALA A 43 10.34 16.38 11.73
CA ALA A 43 9.82 17.32 10.74
C ALA A 43 8.32 17.60 10.88
N LEU A 44 7.54 16.61 11.31
CA LEU A 44 6.09 16.77 11.53
C LEU A 44 5.79 17.50 12.84
N ASP A 45 6.51 17.18 13.91
CA ASP A 45 6.36 17.79 15.24
C ASP A 45 6.79 19.28 15.22
N HIS A 46 7.88 19.60 14.53
CA HIS A 46 8.42 20.96 14.41
C HIS A 46 7.87 21.73 13.21
N ARG A 47 7.02 21.09 12.39
CA ARG A 47 6.41 21.68 11.19
C ARG A 47 7.44 22.27 10.22
N GLU A 48 8.54 21.54 10.03
CA GLU A 48 9.61 21.95 9.12
C GLU A 48 9.05 22.31 7.75
N GLU A 49 9.34 23.53 7.31
CA GLU A 49 8.61 24.14 6.21
C GLU A 49 9.14 23.73 4.84
N TYR A 50 10.42 23.36 4.75
CA TYR A 50 11.11 23.15 3.48
C TYR A 50 11.74 21.77 3.36
N GLY A 51 12.09 21.40 2.13
CA GLY A 51 12.90 20.24 1.81
C GLY A 51 12.24 18.88 2.04
N VAL A 52 13.02 17.83 1.80
CA VAL A 52 12.65 16.42 1.96
C VAL A 52 13.12 15.92 3.32
N TRP A 53 12.17 15.43 4.11
CA TRP A 53 12.41 14.89 5.45
C TRP A 53 11.76 13.53 5.56
N GLY A 54 12.50 12.52 6.02
CA GLY A 54 11.97 11.18 6.20
C GLY A 54 11.29 10.59 4.95
N ALA A 55 11.82 10.91 3.77
CA ALA A 55 11.28 10.55 2.45
C ALA A 55 9.92 11.20 2.09
N MET A 56 9.59 12.32 2.72
CA MET A 56 8.41 13.13 2.39
C MET A 56 8.80 14.57 2.05
N THR A 57 8.21 15.08 0.97
CA THR A 57 8.24 16.50 0.61
C THR A 57 7.44 17.34 1.60
N GLU A 58 7.70 18.65 1.64
CA GLU A 58 6.88 19.65 2.32
C GLU A 58 5.38 19.48 2.04
N ARG A 59 5.01 19.34 0.77
CA ARG A 59 3.60 19.22 0.34
C ARG A 59 2.95 17.97 0.93
N GLU A 60 3.67 16.85 0.93
CA GLU A 60 3.20 15.58 1.51
C GLU A 60 3.06 15.68 3.03
N ARG A 61 4.03 16.29 3.72
CA ARG A 61 3.96 16.51 5.18
C ARG A 61 2.77 17.38 5.56
N ARG A 62 2.55 18.50 4.85
CA ARG A 62 1.37 19.36 5.07
C ARG A 62 0.07 18.61 4.83
N ALA A 63 0.00 17.79 3.79
CA ALA A 63 -1.19 16.97 3.54
C ALA A 63 -1.46 15.98 4.68
N LEU A 64 -0.40 15.38 5.25
CA LEU A 64 -0.51 14.48 6.39
C LEU A 64 -0.99 15.20 7.65
N LEU A 65 -0.41 16.36 7.98
CA LEU A 65 -0.83 17.18 9.13
C LEU A 65 -2.30 17.62 9.03
N ARG A 66 -2.78 17.98 7.83
CA ARG A 66 -4.20 18.30 7.61
C ARG A 66 -5.13 17.10 7.82
N ARG A 67 -4.67 15.89 7.48
CA ARG A 67 -5.46 14.65 7.66
C ARG A 67 -5.47 14.17 9.10
N ARG A 68 -4.49 14.57 9.92
CA ARG A 68 -4.34 14.14 11.32
C ARG A 68 -4.13 15.33 12.28
N PRO A 69 -5.12 16.23 12.41
CA PRO A 69 -4.97 17.42 13.25
C PRO A 69 -4.89 17.11 14.76
N ALA A 70 -5.36 15.95 15.20
CA ALA A 70 -5.38 15.54 16.61
C ALA A 70 -4.06 14.92 17.10
N VAL A 71 -3.09 14.67 16.22
CA VAL A 71 -1.80 14.10 16.61
C VAL A 71 -0.90 15.20 17.18
N THR A 72 -0.49 15.04 18.43
CA THR A 72 0.38 16.00 19.13
C THR A 72 1.84 15.57 19.22
N SER A 73 2.13 14.27 19.08
CA SER A 73 3.50 13.74 18.98
C SER A 73 3.60 12.63 17.94
N TRP A 74 4.25 12.92 16.82
CA TRP A 74 4.57 11.96 15.79
C TRP A 74 5.70 11.01 16.21
N ALA A 75 6.64 11.50 17.02
CA ALA A 75 7.70 10.69 17.59
C ALA A 75 7.13 9.51 18.42
N GLU A 76 6.11 9.75 19.24
CA GLU A 76 5.44 8.68 20.01
C GLU A 76 4.74 7.68 19.10
N ILE A 77 4.01 8.15 18.09
CA ILE A 77 3.31 7.28 17.14
C ILE A 77 4.30 6.36 16.41
N PHE A 78 5.41 6.91 15.92
CA PHE A 78 6.39 6.10 15.19
C PHE A 78 7.20 5.18 16.10
N ARG A 79 7.53 5.60 17.33
CA ARG A 79 8.14 4.71 18.32
C ARG A 79 7.23 3.54 18.67
N ALA A 80 5.94 3.79 18.90
CA ALA A 80 4.97 2.73 19.17
C ALA A 80 4.86 1.75 18.00
N ALA A 81 4.86 2.25 16.76
CA ALA A 81 4.86 1.42 15.56
C ALA A 81 6.14 0.58 15.41
N ALA A 82 7.30 1.14 15.75
CA ALA A 82 8.59 0.44 15.71
C ALA A 82 8.73 -0.62 16.82
N ALA A 83 8.14 -0.38 18.00
CA ALA A 83 8.15 -1.31 19.13
C ALA A 83 7.22 -2.53 18.94
N HIS A 84 6.25 -2.43 18.04
CA HIS A 84 5.36 -3.52 17.65
C HIS A 84 5.54 -3.86 16.16
N PRO A 85 6.66 -4.48 15.77
CA PRO A 85 6.98 -4.74 14.36
C PRO A 85 6.09 -5.78 13.67
N ASP A 86 5.02 -6.25 14.31
CA ASP A 86 4.05 -7.18 13.72
C ASP A 86 2.66 -6.57 13.59
N PRO A 87 2.29 -6.03 12.43
CA PRO A 87 0.92 -6.03 11.99
C PRO A 87 0.68 -7.29 11.19
N ALA A 88 0.14 -8.34 11.82
CA ALA A 88 -0.53 -9.41 11.10
C ALA A 88 -1.38 -8.79 9.97
N PRO A 89 -1.34 -9.34 8.75
CA PRO A 89 -1.81 -8.65 7.56
C PRO A 89 -3.24 -8.13 7.73
N VAL A 90 -3.44 -6.87 7.33
CA VAL A 90 -4.73 -6.13 7.40
C VAL A 90 -5.92 -6.88 6.76
N ALA A 91 -5.66 -7.95 6.00
CA ALA A 91 -6.66 -8.90 5.49
C ALA A 91 -7.48 -9.57 6.61
N ALA A 92 -6.95 -9.73 7.83
CA ALA A 92 -7.65 -10.36 8.94
C ALA A 92 -8.69 -9.45 9.63
N ARG A 93 -8.74 -8.14 9.29
CA ARG A 93 -9.61 -7.16 9.97
C ARG A 93 -11.02 -7.10 9.40
N ARG A 94 -11.33 -7.86 8.34
CA ARG A 94 -12.70 -8.16 7.91
C ARG A 94 -13.16 -9.42 8.61
N GLY A 95 -13.86 -9.24 9.73
CA GLY A 95 -14.69 -10.29 10.32
C GLY A 95 -15.79 -10.72 9.35
N VAL A 96 -15.49 -11.68 8.50
CA VAL A 96 -16.46 -12.71 8.10
C VAL A 96 -16.27 -13.80 9.14
N ALA A 97 -17.26 -13.97 10.02
CA ALA A 97 -17.26 -15.08 10.97
C ALA A 97 -17.11 -16.42 10.20
N PRO A 98 -16.30 -17.37 10.69
CA PRO A 98 -16.37 -18.73 10.15
C PRO A 98 -17.79 -19.26 10.44
N ALA A 99 -18.49 -19.67 9.39
CA ALA A 99 -19.72 -20.44 9.54
C ALA A 99 -19.35 -21.74 10.26
N VAL A 100 -19.70 -21.84 11.53
CA VAL A 100 -19.56 -23.07 12.32
C VAL A 100 -20.61 -24.10 11.88
N ASP A 101 -20.10 -25.30 11.63
CA ASP A 101 -20.71 -26.63 11.50
C ASP A 101 -22.16 -26.76 11.01
N ARG A 102 -22.29 -27.16 9.74
CA ARG A 102 -23.45 -27.88 9.22
C ARG A 102 -23.23 -29.38 9.41
N ASP A 103 -23.55 -29.88 10.60
CA ASP A 103 -23.82 -31.30 10.73
C ASP A 103 -25.32 -31.54 10.98
N ALA A 104 -25.78 -32.68 10.49
CA ALA A 104 -27.14 -33.23 10.55
C ALA A 104 -28.17 -32.74 9.49
N SER A 105 -28.36 -33.64 8.52
CA SER A 105 -29.68 -34.10 8.03
C SER A 105 -30.40 -33.29 6.96
N ARG A 106 -30.14 -33.65 5.69
CA ARG A 106 -31.25 -33.87 4.74
C ARG A 106 -30.89 -34.92 3.69
N ALA A 107 -31.37 -36.13 3.92
CA ALA A 107 -31.67 -37.06 2.85
C ALA A 107 -32.69 -36.42 1.90
N GLY A 108 -32.49 -36.53 0.58
CA GLY A 108 -33.50 -36.11 -0.39
C GLY A 108 -32.96 -35.91 -1.81
N ASP A 109 -33.32 -36.84 -2.70
CA ASP A 109 -33.43 -36.71 -4.16
C ASP A 109 -32.19 -36.37 -4.99
N ARG A 110 -31.43 -37.41 -5.32
CA ARG A 110 -30.70 -37.47 -6.60
C ARG A 110 -31.65 -37.97 -7.68
N THR A 111 -32.37 -37.08 -8.34
CA THR A 111 -32.97 -37.39 -9.65
C THR A 111 -31.83 -37.67 -10.64
N PRO A 112 -31.72 -38.86 -11.25
CA PRO A 112 -30.67 -39.11 -12.21
C PRO A 112 -30.92 -38.29 -13.49
N TYR A 113 -29.89 -37.54 -13.90
CA TYR A 113 -29.87 -36.78 -15.14
C TYR A 113 -30.06 -37.70 -16.35
N ARG A 114 -31.01 -37.36 -17.22
CA ARG A 114 -31.29 -38.06 -18.49
C ARG A 114 -30.60 -37.31 -19.63
N PRO A 115 -29.70 -37.94 -20.40
CA PRO A 115 -28.95 -37.24 -21.44
C PRO A 115 -29.82 -36.86 -22.65
N VAL A 116 -29.56 -35.68 -23.22
CA VAL A 116 -30.22 -35.12 -24.41
C VAL A 116 -29.50 -35.61 -25.67
N PRO A 117 -30.19 -36.07 -26.74
CA PRO A 117 -29.51 -36.51 -27.96
C PRO A 117 -28.87 -35.35 -28.71
N ALA A 118 -27.64 -35.57 -29.18
CA ALA A 118 -26.84 -34.63 -29.96
C ALA A 118 -27.49 -34.33 -31.32
N ARG A 119 -27.78 -33.06 -31.61
CA ARG A 119 -28.23 -32.61 -32.93
C ARG A 119 -27.02 -32.52 -33.87
N GLY A 120 -27.05 -33.32 -34.94
CA GLY A 120 -26.01 -33.36 -35.98
C GLY A 120 -25.80 -32.02 -36.68
N ARG A 121 -24.52 -31.67 -36.91
CA ARG A 121 -24.09 -30.47 -37.63
C ARG A 121 -24.14 -30.75 -39.14
N ARG A 122 -24.91 -29.95 -39.89
CA ARG A 122 -24.83 -29.94 -41.36
C ARG A 122 -23.54 -29.21 -41.80
N PRO A 123 -22.83 -29.68 -42.83
CA PRO A 123 -21.68 -28.99 -43.37
C PRO A 123 -22.13 -27.82 -44.26
N GLY A 124 -21.62 -26.62 -43.97
CA GLY A 124 -21.78 -25.43 -44.81
C GLY A 124 -20.42 -25.03 -45.38
N THR A 125 -20.34 -25.02 -46.70
CA THR A 125 -19.21 -24.69 -47.59
C THR A 125 -18.72 -23.25 -47.44
N ALA A 126 -17.41 -23.05 -47.60
CA ALA A 126 -16.71 -21.76 -47.80
C ALA A 126 -16.12 -21.72 -49.23
N PRO A 127 -15.38 -20.67 -49.64
CA PRO A 127 -15.72 -19.25 -49.74
C PRO A 127 -15.41 -18.69 -51.16
N ALA A 128 -15.84 -17.45 -51.46
CA ALA A 128 -15.23 -16.57 -52.48
C ALA A 128 -15.53 -15.13 -52.03
N GLY A 129 -14.61 -14.18 -51.92
CA GLY A 129 -13.34 -14.00 -52.62
C GLY A 129 -13.49 -12.82 -53.59
N LEU A 130 -12.76 -11.74 -53.31
CA LEU A 130 -12.40 -10.61 -54.18
C LEU A 130 -13.29 -9.34 -54.16
N ASP A 131 -12.95 -8.43 -53.24
CA ASP A 131 -13.13 -6.98 -53.41
C ASP A 131 -11.91 -6.39 -54.12
N ARG A 132 -12.12 -5.69 -55.22
CA ARG A 132 -11.27 -4.57 -55.67
C ARG A 132 -12.07 -3.62 -56.55
#